data_AF-A0A3B4VHK5-F1
#
_entry.id   AF-A0A3B4VHK5-F1
#
_cell.length_a   1.000
_cell.length_b   1.000
_cell.length_c   1.000
_cell.angle_alpha   90.00
_cell.angle_beta   90.00
_cell.angle_gamma   90.00
#
_symmetry.space_group_name_H-M   'P 1'
#
loop_
_entity.id
_entity.type
_entity.pdbx_description
1 polymer ?
#
loop_
_entity_poly.entity_id
_entity_poly.type
_entity_poly.pdbx_seq_one_letter_code
_entity_poly.pdbx_strand_id
1 'polypeptide(L)'
;MRSSVLVLFLFFSAQAVATIRGDSCTATTAQQQDPGDSPDSIPTVDPKLFTKRHYLSPRVLFSSLPPDAEPAAGSQGPGRRSRRRTGQPQHRGVYSVCESISVWVGNKTKATDISGNEVTVLPDVNINNVNKKQYFFETTCHSARSGGSGCLGIDARHWNSYCTNSHTFVRALTSFKNLVAWRLIRINVACVCVLSRKSWRQ
;
A
#
# COMPACT_ATOMS: atom_id res chain seq x y z
N MET A 1 6.43 -32.90 -57.93
CA MET A 1 7.33 -31.80 -58.34
C MET A 1 7.83 -31.17 -57.04
N ARG A 2 9.00 -31.59 -56.54
CA ARG A 2 10.30 -30.84 -56.52
C ARG A 2 10.15 -29.47 -55.85
N SER A 3 10.90 -29.00 -54.85
CA SER A 3 12.16 -29.35 -54.19
C SER A 3 12.23 -28.46 -52.92
N SER A 4 12.49 -28.96 -51.71
CA SER A 4 13.80 -29.02 -51.03
C SER A 4 14.78 -27.87 -51.33
N VAL A 5 15.06 -27.02 -50.33
CA VAL A 5 16.36 -26.35 -50.14
C VAL A 5 16.63 -26.24 -48.63
N LEU A 6 17.57 -27.06 -48.14
CA LEU A 6 18.25 -26.91 -46.86
C LEU A 6 19.07 -25.61 -46.86
N VAL A 7 19.03 -24.86 -45.75
CA VAL A 7 20.05 -23.84 -45.45
C VAL A 7 20.71 -24.23 -44.13
N LEU A 8 21.98 -24.66 -44.25
CA LEU A 8 22.94 -24.87 -43.17
C LEU A 8 23.15 -23.56 -42.40
N PHE A 9 22.98 -23.59 -41.08
CA PHE A 9 23.66 -22.65 -40.19
C PHE A 9 24.76 -23.40 -39.43
N LEU A 10 26.00 -22.99 -39.72
CA LEU A 10 27.23 -23.51 -39.15
C LEU A 10 27.34 -23.14 -37.66
N PHE A 11 27.55 -24.16 -36.82
CA PHE A 11 27.98 -24.02 -35.44
C PHE A 11 29.45 -23.57 -35.39
N PHE A 12 29.73 -22.43 -34.75
CA PHE A 12 31.07 -22.11 -34.29
C PHE A 12 31.22 -22.51 -32.82
N SER A 13 31.78 -23.70 -32.61
CA SER A 13 32.35 -24.15 -31.35
C SER A 13 33.77 -23.57 -31.20
N ALA A 14 33.99 -22.72 -30.19
CA ALA A 14 35.33 -22.40 -29.72
C ALA A 14 35.60 -23.22 -28.46
N GLN A 15 36.41 -24.28 -28.60
CA GLN A 15 37.06 -24.94 -27.49
C GLN A 15 38.32 -24.14 -27.11
N ALA A 16 38.51 -23.89 -25.83
CA ALA A 16 39.81 -23.58 -25.27
C ALA A 16 40.10 -24.60 -24.18
N VAL A 17 41.14 -25.42 -24.39
CA VAL A 17 41.70 -26.39 -23.45
C VAL A 17 43.13 -25.97 -23.15
N ALA A 18 43.44 -25.83 -21.85
CA ALA A 18 44.74 -26.00 -21.19
C ALA A 18 44.55 -25.54 -19.72
N THR A 19 45.07 -26.11 -18.64
CA THR A 19 45.87 -27.31 -18.32
C THR A 19 45.80 -27.46 -16.80
N ILE A 20 45.99 -28.69 -16.33
CA ILE A 20 46.04 -29.14 -14.92
C ILE A 20 47.15 -28.45 -14.12
N ARG A 21 46.84 -28.00 -12.89
CA ARG A 21 47.76 -28.09 -11.73
C ARG A 21 46.95 -28.05 -10.43
N GLY A 22 46.99 -29.14 -9.68
CA GLY A 22 46.50 -29.17 -8.31
C GLY A 22 47.43 -28.37 -7.39
N ASP A 23 46.85 -27.73 -6.39
CA ASP A 23 47.46 -27.61 -5.07
C ASP A 23 46.36 -27.52 -4.02
N SER A 24 46.48 -28.42 -3.05
CA SER A 24 45.71 -28.46 -1.81
C SER A 24 46.28 -27.42 -0.86
N CYS A 25 45.45 -26.55 -0.28
CA CYS A 25 45.79 -25.74 0.89
C CYS A 25 44.54 -25.60 1.77
N THR A 26 44.53 -26.34 2.87
CA THR A 26 43.77 -26.08 4.08
C THR A 26 44.08 -24.70 4.64
N ALA A 27 43.06 -23.87 4.93
CA ALA A 27 43.10 -22.89 6.02
C ALA A 27 41.74 -22.19 6.23
N THR A 28 41.25 -22.33 7.46
CA THR A 28 40.60 -21.28 8.27
C THR A 28 39.13 -20.95 8.00
N THR A 29 38.31 -21.54 8.90
CA THR A 29 37.10 -20.97 9.50
C THR A 29 37.07 -19.44 9.49
N ALA A 30 36.21 -18.86 8.65
CA ALA A 30 35.57 -17.59 8.91
C ALA A 30 34.08 -17.87 9.10
N GLN A 31 33.59 -17.67 10.32
CA GLN A 31 32.18 -17.71 10.66
C GLN A 31 31.43 -16.71 9.79
N GLN A 32 30.77 -17.19 8.73
CA GLN A 32 29.67 -16.47 8.12
C GLN A 32 28.50 -16.59 9.10
N GLN A 33 28.36 -15.58 9.94
CA GLN A 33 27.28 -15.47 10.89
C GLN A 33 25.99 -15.22 10.10
N ASP A 34 25.27 -16.29 9.79
CA ASP A 34 23.86 -16.23 9.40
C ASP A 34 23.12 -15.49 10.54
N PRO A 35 22.50 -14.32 10.29
CA PRO A 35 21.62 -13.74 11.28
C PRO A 35 20.38 -14.61 11.30
N GLY A 36 20.27 -15.42 12.36
CA GLY A 36 19.18 -16.33 12.60
C GLY A 36 17.83 -15.66 12.33
N ASP A 37 17.09 -16.25 11.41
CA ASP A 37 15.74 -15.90 11.00
C ASP A 37 14.79 -16.20 12.18
N SER A 38 14.87 -15.36 13.21
CA SER A 38 13.92 -15.35 14.30
C SER A 38 12.62 -14.76 13.75
N PRO A 39 11.49 -15.49 13.79
CA PRO A 39 10.24 -15.06 13.16
C PRO A 39 9.66 -13.77 13.77
N ASP A 40 10.22 -13.29 14.89
CA ASP A 40 9.82 -12.07 15.60
C ASP A 40 10.79 -10.89 15.40
N SER A 41 11.82 -11.03 14.56
CA SER A 41 12.76 -9.93 14.32
C SER A 41 12.17 -8.86 13.40
N ILE A 42 12.11 -7.61 13.89
CA ILE A 42 11.61 -6.47 13.12
C ILE A 42 12.54 -6.24 11.91
N PRO A 43 12.01 -6.20 10.68
CA PRO A 43 12.84 -6.03 9.50
C PRO A 43 13.52 -4.65 9.49
N THR A 44 14.84 -4.65 9.33
CA THR A 44 15.64 -3.43 9.15
C THR A 44 15.64 -3.02 7.69
N VAL A 45 15.33 -1.75 7.42
CA VAL A 45 15.16 -1.23 6.05
C VAL A 45 16.09 -0.05 5.81
N ASP A 46 16.71 0.00 4.62
CA ASP A 46 17.59 1.10 4.22
C ASP A 46 16.84 2.45 4.27
N PRO A 47 17.33 3.42 5.08
CA PRO A 47 16.76 4.76 5.17
C PRO A 47 16.61 5.49 3.83
N LYS A 48 17.46 5.18 2.84
CA LYS A 48 17.41 5.81 1.51
C LYS A 48 16.13 5.52 0.75
N LEU A 49 15.38 4.48 1.15
CA LEU A 49 14.07 4.17 0.58
C LEU A 49 13.00 5.19 1.00
N PHE A 50 13.21 5.96 2.07
CA PHE A 50 12.26 6.96 2.56
C PHE A 50 12.59 8.38 2.08
N THR A 51 13.78 8.60 1.53
CA THR A 51 14.19 9.91 1.00
C THR A 51 13.59 10.19 -0.38
N LYS A 52 13.22 9.14 -1.14
CA LYS A 52 12.69 9.30 -2.49
C LYS A 52 11.20 9.63 -2.44
N ARG A 53 10.82 10.77 -3.03
CA ARG A 53 9.43 11.27 -3.04
C ARG A 53 8.42 10.28 -3.61
N HIS A 54 8.82 9.41 -4.54
CA HIS A 54 7.90 8.45 -5.15
C HIS A 54 7.46 7.30 -4.24
N TYR A 55 8.12 7.11 -3.08
CA TYR A 55 7.71 6.14 -2.07
C TYR A 55 6.82 6.74 -0.98
N LEU A 56 6.58 8.06 -1.01
CA LEU A 56 5.70 8.75 -0.08
C LEU A 56 4.29 8.85 -0.68
N SER A 57 3.33 8.19 -0.05
CA SER A 57 1.91 8.34 -0.37
C SER A 57 1.28 9.34 0.59
N PRO A 58 0.44 10.31 0.14
CA PRO A 58 -0.24 11.24 1.03
C PRO A 58 -1.11 10.56 2.11
N ARG A 59 -1.49 9.29 1.88
CA ARG A 59 -2.34 8.49 2.77
C ARG A 59 -1.57 7.45 3.59
N VAL A 60 -0.24 7.42 3.48
CA VAL A 60 0.61 6.50 4.26
C VAL A 60 1.69 7.30 4.98
N LEU A 61 1.67 7.23 6.30
CA LEU A 61 2.64 7.92 7.14
C LEU A 61 3.51 6.90 7.89
N PHE A 62 4.83 7.05 7.80
CA PHE A 62 5.79 6.30 8.61
C PHE A 62 6.18 7.14 9.82
N SER A 63 5.73 6.74 11.00
CA SER A 63 5.96 7.47 12.25
C SER A 63 6.09 6.52 13.43
N SER A 64 6.81 6.92 14.47
CA SER A 64 6.84 6.21 15.75
C SER A 64 5.62 6.54 16.62
N LEU A 65 4.97 7.68 16.35
CA LEU A 65 3.79 8.16 17.07
C LEU A 65 2.57 8.22 16.13
N PRO A 66 1.35 7.94 16.62
CA PRO A 66 0.15 8.09 15.83
C PRO A 66 -0.02 9.55 15.39
N PRO A 67 -0.40 9.79 14.13
CA PRO A 67 -0.72 11.14 13.68
C PRO A 67 -1.99 11.65 14.37
N ASP A 68 -2.04 12.96 14.61
CA ASP A 68 -3.28 13.62 15.00
C ASP A 68 -4.34 13.41 13.90
N ALA A 69 -5.61 13.24 14.29
CA ALA A 69 -6.71 12.75 13.44
C ALA A 69 -6.98 13.58 12.16
N GLU A 70 -6.42 14.78 12.05
CA GLU A 70 -6.57 15.66 10.89
C GLU A 70 -5.24 15.71 10.11
N PRO A 71 -5.23 15.46 8.78
CA PRO A 71 -4.09 15.82 7.97
C PRO A 71 -3.97 17.34 8.07
N ALA A 72 -3.07 17.80 8.93
CA ALA A 72 -2.80 19.21 9.13
C ALA A 72 -2.49 19.81 7.75
N ALA A 73 -3.45 20.55 7.20
CA ALA A 73 -3.24 21.40 6.07
C ALA A 73 -2.11 22.36 6.44
N GLY A 74 -0.92 22.08 5.93
CA GLY A 74 0.29 22.85 6.18
C GLY A 74 1.15 22.31 7.32
N SER A 75 2.21 21.61 6.95
CA SER A 75 3.42 21.47 7.76
C SER A 75 3.79 22.82 8.38
N GLN A 76 3.68 22.91 9.71
CA GLN A 76 4.21 24.03 10.47
C GLN A 76 5.65 23.65 10.84
N GLY A 77 6.60 24.12 10.02
CA GLY A 77 7.97 24.29 10.48
C GLY A 77 8.02 25.29 11.66
N PRO A 78 9.01 25.17 12.56
CA PRO A 78 9.13 26.07 13.70
C PRO A 78 9.45 27.48 13.19
N GLY A 79 8.51 28.42 13.36
CA GLY A 79 8.74 29.85 13.06
C GLY A 79 7.67 30.63 12.29
N ARG A 80 6.44 30.12 12.12
CA ARG A 80 5.36 30.89 11.44
C ARG A 80 4.28 31.33 12.43
N ARG A 81 4.01 32.64 12.43
CA ARG A 81 2.98 33.33 13.24
C ARG A 81 1.67 32.54 13.27
N SER A 82 1.10 32.40 14.46
CA SER A 82 -0.22 31.82 14.72
C SER A 82 -1.27 32.53 13.86
N ARG A 83 -1.55 31.94 12.69
CA ARG A 83 -2.65 32.36 11.83
C ARG A 83 -3.91 31.85 12.53
N ARG A 84 -4.76 32.77 13.00
CA ARG A 84 -6.05 32.46 13.62
C ARG A 84 -6.73 31.35 12.79
N ARG A 85 -6.90 30.18 13.41
CA ARG A 85 -7.65 29.06 12.84
C ARG A 85 -9.10 29.51 12.74
N THR A 86 -9.50 30.07 11.60
CA THR A 86 -10.88 29.91 11.14
C THR A 86 -11.09 28.40 11.06
N GLY A 87 -11.99 27.85 11.90
CA GLY A 87 -12.41 26.46 11.76
C GLY A 87 -12.77 26.19 10.30
N GLN A 88 -12.59 24.94 9.87
CA GLN A 88 -13.07 24.47 8.55
C GLN A 88 -14.43 25.12 8.29
N PRO A 89 -14.61 25.84 7.16
CA PRO A 89 -15.92 26.37 6.82
C PRO A 89 -16.86 25.16 6.81
N GLN A 90 -17.69 25.02 7.84
CA GLN A 90 -18.82 24.10 7.76
C GLN A 90 -19.63 24.66 6.61
N HIS A 91 -19.56 24.01 5.46
CA HIS A 91 -20.33 24.35 4.26
C HIS A 91 -21.81 24.22 4.63
N ARG A 92 -22.36 25.24 5.28
CA ARG A 92 -23.74 25.25 5.77
C ARG A 92 -24.66 25.00 4.58
N GLY A 93 -25.50 23.97 4.69
CA GLY A 93 -26.40 23.54 3.62
C GLY A 93 -25.83 22.52 2.63
N VAL A 94 -24.57 22.09 2.77
CA VAL A 94 -23.99 20.99 1.98
C VAL A 94 -23.94 19.73 2.84
N TYR A 95 -24.65 18.69 2.40
CA TYR A 95 -24.70 17.40 3.08
C TYR A 95 -24.16 16.32 2.15
N SER A 96 -23.40 15.37 2.71
CA SER A 96 -22.96 14.22 1.95
C SER A 96 -24.13 13.26 1.72
N VAL A 97 -24.17 12.68 0.53
CA VAL A 97 -25.18 11.68 0.13
C VAL A 97 -25.01 10.37 0.93
N CYS A 98 -23.77 10.05 1.28
CA CYS A 98 -23.41 8.98 2.20
C CYS A 98 -22.58 9.55 3.34
N GLU A 99 -22.84 9.12 4.56
CA GLU A 99 -22.01 9.47 5.72
C GLU A 99 -20.71 8.66 5.68
N SER A 100 -19.59 9.29 6.01
CA SER A 100 -18.28 8.64 5.97
C SER A 100 -17.40 9.08 7.14
N ILE A 101 -16.58 8.18 7.65
CA ILE A 101 -15.61 8.44 8.71
C ILE A 101 -14.22 8.22 8.16
N SER A 102 -13.31 9.17 8.39
CA SER A 102 -11.89 9.04 8.03
C SER A 102 -11.02 8.93 9.28
N VAL A 103 -10.15 7.93 9.33
CA VAL A 103 -9.29 7.64 10.49
C VAL A 103 -7.91 7.18 10.03
N TRP A 104 -6.89 7.53 10.81
CA TRP A 104 -5.57 6.92 10.70
C TRP A 104 -5.54 5.53 11.34
N VAL A 105 -5.36 4.51 10.52
CA VAL A 105 -5.29 3.10 10.91
C VAL A 105 -3.83 2.68 11.03
N GLY A 106 -3.35 2.42 12.25
CA GLY A 106 -1.98 1.96 12.51
C GLY A 106 -1.86 0.45 12.78
N ASN A 107 -2.97 -0.24 13.01
CA ASN A 107 -3.02 -1.68 13.34
C ASN A 107 -3.44 -2.54 12.12
N LYS A 108 -3.08 -2.10 10.91
CA LYS A 108 -3.39 -2.85 9.68
C LYS A 108 -2.37 -3.96 9.49
N THR A 109 -2.80 -5.21 9.56
CA THR A 109 -1.93 -6.40 9.42
C THR A 109 -2.03 -7.09 8.07
N LYS A 110 -3.15 -6.92 7.37
CA LYS A 110 -3.40 -7.53 6.07
C LYS A 110 -3.94 -6.52 5.06
N ALA A 111 -3.60 -6.72 3.80
CA ALA A 111 -4.14 -5.96 2.68
C ALA A 111 -4.13 -6.78 1.39
N THR A 112 -4.83 -6.31 0.37
CA THR A 112 -4.80 -6.90 -0.97
C THR A 112 -3.87 -6.09 -1.87
N ASP A 113 -2.90 -6.74 -2.50
CA ASP A 113 -2.02 -6.12 -3.50
C ASP A 113 -2.75 -5.83 -4.82
N ILE A 114 -2.16 -5.03 -5.70
CA ILE A 114 -2.67 -4.75 -7.05
C ILE A 114 -2.84 -6.02 -7.89
N SER A 115 -2.03 -7.04 -7.61
CA SER A 115 -2.11 -8.37 -8.24
C SER A 115 -3.28 -9.21 -7.72
N GLY A 116 -4.05 -8.72 -6.74
CA GLY A 116 -5.17 -9.44 -6.13
C GLY A 116 -4.79 -10.39 -4.99
N ASN A 117 -3.49 -10.53 -4.69
CA ASN A 117 -3.00 -11.41 -3.62
C ASN A 117 -3.19 -10.79 -2.23
N GLU A 118 -3.53 -11.61 -1.24
CA GLU A 118 -3.48 -11.19 0.17
C GLU A 118 -2.00 -11.09 0.62
N VAL A 119 -1.61 -9.93 1.15
CA VAL A 119 -0.26 -9.64 1.62
C VAL A 119 -0.31 -9.16 3.07
N THR A 120 0.74 -9.47 3.83
CA THR A 120 0.87 -9.05 5.22
C THR A 120 1.52 -7.66 5.26
N VAL A 121 0.86 -6.70 5.90
CA VAL A 121 1.43 -5.37 6.16
C VAL A 121 2.33 -5.48 7.37
N LEU A 122 3.55 -4.98 7.26
CA LEU A 122 4.51 -5.04 8.36
C LEU A 122 4.06 -4.11 9.50
N PRO A 123 3.95 -4.62 10.74
CA PRO A 123 3.46 -3.84 11.89
C PRO A 123 4.44 -2.72 12.26
N ASP A 124 5.72 -3.06 12.32
CA ASP A 124 6.82 -2.16 12.65
C ASP A 124 7.97 -2.37 11.66
N VAL A 125 8.70 -1.30 11.38
CA VAL A 125 9.86 -1.27 10.50
C VAL A 125 10.98 -0.53 11.21
N ASN A 126 12.16 -1.13 11.29
CA ASN A 126 13.31 -0.47 11.89
C ASN A 126 14.01 0.40 10.85
N ILE A 127 14.02 1.72 11.09
CA ILE A 127 14.65 2.72 10.24
C ILE A 127 15.57 3.57 11.14
N ASN A 128 16.87 3.59 10.86
CA ASN A 128 17.87 4.30 11.67
C ASN A 128 17.80 3.93 13.17
N ASN A 129 17.66 2.65 13.50
CA ASN A 129 17.53 2.16 14.88
C ASN A 129 16.25 2.62 15.61
N VAL A 130 15.27 3.15 14.88
CA VAL A 130 13.96 3.56 15.41
C VAL A 130 12.87 2.73 14.75
N ASN A 131 12.05 2.08 15.57
CA ASN A 131 10.87 1.37 15.10
C ASN A 131 9.79 2.39 14.67
N LYS A 132 9.35 2.27 13.43
CA LYS A 132 8.29 3.09 12.85
C LYS A 132 7.13 2.21 12.41
N LYS A 133 5.91 2.70 12.63
CA LYS A 133 4.68 2.10 12.15
C LYS A 133 4.21 2.74 10.85
N GLN A 134 3.44 1.96 10.11
CA GLN A 134 2.74 2.41 8.91
C GLN A 134 1.31 2.81 9.29
N TYR A 135 1.00 4.09 9.22
CA TYR A 135 -0.35 4.60 9.42
C TYR A 135 -1.02 4.84 8.07
N PHE A 136 -2.22 4.31 7.90
CA PHE A 136 -3.03 4.43 6.68
C PHE A 136 -4.21 5.35 6.92
N PHE A 137 -4.37 6.40 6.11
CA PHE A 137 -5.55 7.26 6.20
C PHE A 137 -6.70 6.64 5.39
N GLU A 138 -7.53 5.87 6.09
CA GLU A 138 -8.68 5.17 5.52
C GLU A 138 -9.96 5.96 5.74
N THR A 139 -10.82 5.98 4.72
CA THR A 139 -12.16 6.55 4.79
C THR A 139 -13.17 5.46 4.50
N THR A 140 -14.07 5.20 5.46
CA THR A 140 -15.11 4.17 5.33
C THR A 140 -16.50 4.80 5.38
N CYS A 141 -17.46 4.14 4.75
CA CYS A 141 -18.88 4.44 4.91
C CYS A 141 -19.28 4.23 6.36
N HIS A 142 -19.92 5.25 6.94
CA HIS A 142 -20.62 5.10 8.20
C HIS A 142 -21.94 4.40 7.90
N SER A 143 -22.20 3.30 8.59
CA SER A 143 -23.47 2.60 8.50
C SER A 143 -24.55 3.49 9.14
N ALA A 144 -25.36 4.15 8.33
CA ALA A 144 -26.52 4.87 8.84
C ALA A 144 -27.45 3.89 9.57
N ARG A 145 -27.96 4.33 10.73
CA ARG A 145 -28.89 3.58 11.59
C ARG A 145 -30.04 2.97 10.80
N SER A 146 -30.46 1.80 11.24
CA SER A 146 -31.66 1.05 10.84
C SER A 146 -32.85 1.96 10.53
N GLY A 147 -33.07 2.34 9.27
CA GLY A 147 -34.22 3.16 8.90
C GLY A 147 -34.22 3.84 7.53
N GLY A 148 -33.05 4.13 6.94
CA GLY A 148 -32.95 4.72 5.60
C GLY A 148 -32.51 3.71 4.55
N SER A 149 -33.41 3.25 3.68
CA SER A 149 -33.06 2.36 2.57
C SER A 149 -32.41 3.16 1.44
N GLY A 150 -31.11 3.45 1.57
CA GLY A 150 -30.28 3.99 0.50
C GLY A 150 -29.64 5.34 0.80
N CYS A 151 -29.09 5.97 -0.23
CA CYS A 151 -28.35 7.21 -0.10
C CYS A 151 -29.27 8.44 0.05
N LEU A 152 -28.80 9.45 0.78
CA LEU A 152 -29.56 10.66 1.08
C LEU A 152 -29.81 11.51 -0.18
N GLY A 153 -31.05 12.02 -0.33
CA GLY A 153 -31.44 12.89 -1.43
C GLY A 153 -31.69 12.19 -2.77
N ILE A 154 -31.60 10.86 -2.82
CA ILE A 154 -31.90 10.08 -4.03
C ILE A 154 -33.39 9.79 -4.12
N ASP A 155 -33.95 9.92 -5.33
CA ASP A 155 -35.34 9.55 -5.60
C ASP A 155 -35.53 8.02 -5.54
N ALA A 156 -35.94 7.56 -4.37
CA ALA A 156 -36.22 6.15 -4.09
C ALA A 156 -37.40 5.58 -4.89
N ARG A 157 -38.20 6.39 -5.61
CA ARG A 157 -39.28 5.87 -6.47
C ARG A 157 -38.71 5.19 -7.72
N HIS A 158 -37.66 5.77 -8.31
CA HIS A 158 -37.09 5.31 -9.57
C HIS A 158 -35.75 4.58 -9.40
N TRP A 159 -35.06 4.79 -8.28
CA TRP A 159 -33.71 4.28 -8.05
C TRP A 159 -33.63 3.43 -6.79
N ASN A 160 -32.91 2.32 -6.88
CA ASN A 160 -32.29 1.69 -5.71
C ASN A 160 -30.93 2.34 -5.51
N SER A 161 -30.56 2.60 -4.27
CA SER A 161 -29.29 3.21 -3.95
C SER A 161 -28.66 2.57 -2.72
N TYR A 162 -27.33 2.49 -2.70
CA TYR A 162 -26.58 2.02 -1.53
C TYR A 162 -25.21 2.69 -1.47
N CYS A 163 -24.71 2.87 -0.25
CA CYS A 163 -23.39 3.43 0.00
C CYS A 163 -22.36 2.30 0.05
N THR A 164 -21.24 2.46 -0.65
CA THR A 164 -20.13 1.51 -0.66
C THR A 164 -18.79 2.23 -0.57
N ASN A 165 -17.79 1.54 -0.01
CA ASN A 165 -16.43 2.04 0.02
C ASN A 165 -15.83 2.01 -1.38
N SER A 166 -15.22 3.12 -1.80
CA SER A 166 -14.27 3.12 -2.91
C SER A 166 -12.86 2.85 -2.39
N HIS A 167 -12.02 2.29 -3.24
CA HIS A 167 -10.66 1.92 -2.87
C HIS A 167 -9.64 2.59 -3.79
N THR A 168 -8.43 2.75 -3.26
CA THR A 168 -7.25 3.17 -4.03
C THR A 168 -6.07 2.30 -3.66
N PHE A 169 -5.03 2.34 -4.49
CA PHE A 169 -3.78 1.64 -4.24
C PHE A 169 -2.73 2.60 -3.69
N VAL A 170 -2.15 2.26 -2.54
CA VAL A 170 -1.09 3.02 -1.90
C VAL A 170 0.17 2.18 -1.75
N ARG A 171 1.33 2.83 -1.80
CA ARG A 171 2.60 2.15 -1.55
C ARG A 171 2.75 1.87 -0.06
N ALA A 172 3.03 0.62 0.27
CA ALA A 172 3.28 0.16 1.63
C ALA A 172 4.38 -0.90 1.64
N LEU A 173 5.05 -1.04 2.78
CA LEU A 173 5.99 -2.12 3.02
C LEU A 173 5.23 -3.35 3.50
N THR A 174 5.35 -4.44 2.74
CA THR A 174 4.57 -5.67 2.94
C THR A 174 5.46 -6.90 2.85
N SER A 175 5.07 -7.96 3.53
CA SER A 175 5.64 -9.30 3.38
C SER A 175 4.66 -10.19 2.62
N PHE A 176 5.18 -10.90 1.61
CA PHE A 176 4.43 -11.93 0.88
C PHE A 176 5.40 -13.06 0.52
N LYS A 177 5.07 -14.31 0.89
CA LYS A 177 5.94 -15.48 0.72
C LYS A 177 7.36 -15.22 1.26
N ASN A 178 7.45 -14.67 2.48
CA ASN A 178 8.70 -14.29 3.16
C ASN A 178 9.54 -13.21 2.44
N LEU A 179 9.00 -12.55 1.42
CA LEU A 179 9.67 -11.45 0.72
C LEU A 179 9.08 -10.10 1.11
N VAL A 180 9.88 -9.32 1.83
CA VAL A 180 9.59 -7.94 2.18
C VAL A 180 9.88 -7.02 0.99
N ALA A 181 8.85 -6.32 0.52
CA ALA A 181 8.98 -5.38 -0.60
C ALA A 181 7.94 -4.27 -0.53
N TRP A 182 8.23 -3.19 -1.26
CA TRP A 182 7.25 -2.14 -1.55
C TRP A 182 6.22 -2.67 -2.54
N ARG A 183 4.95 -2.71 -2.11
CA ARG A 183 3.83 -3.13 -2.95
C ARG A 183 2.73 -2.08 -2.95
N LEU A 184 1.81 -2.21 -3.90
CA LEU A 184 0.65 -1.33 -4.02
C LEU A 184 -0.54 -2.03 -3.38
N ILE A 185 -0.89 -1.63 -2.17
CA ILE A 185 -1.99 -2.24 -1.42
C ILE A 185 -3.27 -1.43 -1.53
N ARG A 186 -4.40 -2.14 -1.51
CA ARG A 186 -5.74 -1.58 -1.52
C ARG A 186 -6.11 -1.03 -0.14
N ILE A 187 -6.55 0.23 -0.09
CA ILE A 187 -7.14 0.87 1.10
C ILE A 187 -8.47 1.56 0.75
N ASN A 188 -9.36 1.72 1.74
CA ASN A 188 -10.60 2.47 1.55
C ASN A 188 -10.32 3.98 1.53
N VAL A 189 -10.86 4.69 0.54
CA VAL A 189 -10.48 6.08 0.23
C VAL A 189 -11.64 7.08 0.32
N ALA A 190 -12.86 6.61 0.11
CA ALA A 190 -14.09 7.39 0.23
C ALA A 190 -15.31 6.47 0.37
N CYS A 191 -16.44 7.05 0.77
CA CYS A 191 -17.76 6.42 0.67
C CYS A 191 -18.53 7.03 -0.51
N VAL A 192 -18.99 6.20 -1.44
CA VAL A 192 -19.71 6.63 -2.64
C VAL A 192 -21.09 6.01 -2.70
N CYS A 193 -22.05 6.75 -3.26
CA CYS A 193 -23.38 6.23 -3.54
C CYS A 193 -23.42 5.56 -4.91
N VAL A 194 -23.93 4.33 -4.95
CA VAL A 194 -24.16 3.58 -6.18
C VAL A 194 -25.66 3.51 -6.43
N LEU A 195 -26.06 3.78 -7.68
CA LEU A 195 -27.45 3.77 -8.12
C LEU A 195 -27.70 2.60 -9.06
N SER A 196 -28.87 2.00 -8.95
CA SER A 196 -29.42 1.10 -9.96
C SER A 196 -30.87 1.45 -10.24
N ARG A 197 -31.26 1.42 -11.51
CA ARG A 197 -32.62 1.77 -11.93
C ARG A 197 -33.57 0.64 -11.52
N LYS A 198 -34.69 0.98 -10.85
CA LYS A 198 -35.77 0.02 -10.64
C LYS A 198 -36.38 -0.33 -12.00
N SER A 199 -36.43 -1.61 -12.35
CA SER A 199 -37.03 -2.00 -13.63
C SER A 199 -38.53 -1.73 -13.57
N TRP A 200 -39.09 -1.11 -14.60
CA TRP A 200 -40.52 -1.09 -14.84
C TRP A 200 -40.96 -2.47 -15.33
N ARG A 201 -40.99 -3.46 -14.44
CA ARG A 201 -41.85 -4.62 -14.67
C ARG A 201 -43.07 -4.40 -13.78
N GLN A 202 -44.14 -3.96 -14.43
CA GLN A 202 -45.50 -3.95 -13.91
C GLN A 202 -45.94 -5.37 -13.60
#